data_AF-A0A7W7GZJ6-F1
#
_entry.id   AF-A0A7W7GZJ6-F1
#
_cell.length_a   1.000
_cell.length_b   1.000
_cell.length_c   1.000
_cell.angle_alpha   90.00
_cell.angle_beta   90.00
_cell.angle_gamma   90.00
#
_symmetry.space_group_name_H-M   'P 1'
#
loop_
_entity.id
_entity.type
_entity.pdbx_description
1 polymer ?
#
loop_
_entity_poly.entity_id
_entity_poly.type
_entity_poly.pdbx_seq_one_letter_code
_entity_poly.pdbx_strand_id
1 'polypeptide(L)'
;MEIWSHEGKRYELISTYSGSDDAWYYQVRGLAESCSAEPNLTVAIPDATPEGSFTPMSAQHIVFYADGGVLPWPILGKLIHLLESRGDLVEEQRDRSSEAIALPLTLTSWSHDGRRFEVNQFHHGDAGSWSYELYELDSDTPGNNYIEVRIPDASPESGSFVPMPAAHVTLTMHGHWALPWPVFRRFLDAIQAAGDIVEPSDEPPIVP
;
A
#
# COMPACT_ATOMS: atom_id res chain seq x y z
N MET A 1 17.31 -6.13 10.24
CA MET A 1 16.29 -7.18 10.06
C MET A 1 15.35 -7.09 11.26
N GLU A 2 14.06 -6.99 11.00
CA GLU A 2 13.02 -6.84 12.02
C GLU A 2 11.85 -7.78 11.69
N ILE A 3 11.19 -8.35 12.70
CA ILE A 3 10.06 -9.25 12.52
C ILE A 3 8.81 -8.63 13.10
N TRP A 4 7.77 -8.52 12.28
CA TRP A 4 6.44 -8.07 12.65
C TRP A 4 5.47 -9.24 12.68
N SER A 5 4.37 -9.07 13.42
CA SER A 5 3.32 -10.07 13.51
C SER A 5 1.94 -9.44 13.41
N HIS A 6 1.01 -10.18 12.83
CA HIS A 6 -0.41 -9.85 12.77
C HIS A 6 -1.22 -11.15 12.65
N GLU A 7 -2.22 -11.32 13.52
CA GLU A 7 -3.08 -12.53 13.57
C GLU A 7 -2.31 -13.86 13.55
N GLY A 8 -1.22 -13.94 14.31
CA GLY A 8 -0.37 -15.14 14.38
C GLY A 8 0.52 -15.38 13.16
N LYS A 9 0.39 -14.60 12.08
CA LYS A 9 1.31 -14.60 10.94
C LYS A 9 2.49 -13.68 11.21
N ARG A 10 3.65 -13.99 10.62
CA ARG A 10 4.90 -13.24 10.76
C ARG A 10 5.33 -12.65 9.43
N TYR A 11 5.92 -11.46 9.50
CA TYR A 11 6.40 -10.70 8.36
C TYR A 11 7.81 -10.22 8.67
N GLU A 12 8.72 -10.38 7.73
CA GLU A 12 10.10 -9.95 7.86
C GLU A 12 10.33 -8.66 7.09
N LEU A 13 10.89 -7.66 7.77
CA LEU A 13 11.43 -6.45 7.16
C LEU A 13 12.93 -6.61 6.95
N ILE A 14 13.33 -6.52 5.69
CA ILE A 14 14.72 -6.47 5.24
C ILE A 14 15.00 -5.06 4.76
N SER A 15 16.10 -4.48 5.25
CA SER A 15 16.56 -3.15 4.86
C SER A 15 18.02 -3.29 4.43
N THR A 16 18.31 -3.00 3.16
CA THR A 16 19.63 -3.25 2.58
C THR A 16 19.95 -2.22 1.51
N TYR A 17 21.21 -1.80 1.44
CA TYR A 17 21.73 -1.01 0.33
C TYR A 17 22.25 -1.94 -0.76
N SER A 18 21.89 -1.68 -2.02
CA SER A 18 22.45 -2.36 -3.20
C SER A 18 23.43 -1.42 -3.87
N GLY A 19 24.73 -1.74 -3.80
CA GLY A 19 25.76 -0.94 -4.47
C GLY A 19 25.82 -1.13 -6.00
N SER A 20 25.09 -2.10 -6.57
CA SER A 20 24.97 -2.23 -8.03
C SER A 20 23.85 -1.38 -8.59
N ASP A 21 22.82 -1.12 -7.78
CA ASP A 21 21.61 -0.40 -8.19
C ASP A 21 21.59 1.02 -7.64
N ASP A 22 22.62 1.40 -6.88
CA ASP A 22 22.75 2.68 -6.18
C ASP A 22 21.45 3.05 -5.45
N ALA A 23 20.91 2.10 -4.68
CA ALA A 23 19.61 2.24 -4.06
C ALA A 23 19.49 1.52 -2.71
N TRP A 24 18.70 2.10 -1.82
CA TRP A 24 18.28 1.48 -0.58
C TRP A 24 16.95 0.76 -0.75
N TYR A 25 16.89 -0.50 -0.33
CA TYR A 25 15.73 -1.36 -0.45
C TYR A 25 15.10 -1.62 0.92
N TYR A 26 13.79 -1.46 0.99
CA TYR A 26 12.95 -1.88 2.12
C TYR A 26 11.97 -2.94 1.62
N GLN A 27 12.23 -4.19 1.99
CA GLN A 27 11.41 -5.33 1.59
C GLN A 27 10.62 -5.86 2.78
N VAL A 28 9.31 -6.03 2.59
CA VAL A 28 8.46 -6.76 3.54
C VAL A 28 8.00 -8.04 2.86
N ARG A 29 8.32 -9.17 3.49
CA ARG A 29 7.84 -10.49 3.04
C ARG A 29 7.13 -11.25 4.14
N GLY A 30 6.09 -12.00 3.79
CA GLY A 30 5.49 -12.97 4.70
C GLY A 30 6.47 -14.10 4.99
N LEU A 31 6.43 -14.66 6.20
CA LEU A 31 7.15 -15.88 6.55
C LEU A 31 6.12 -17.01 6.62
N ALA A 32 6.15 -17.95 5.68
CA ALA A 32 5.21 -19.08 5.67
C ALA A 32 5.61 -20.12 6.70
N GLU A 33 4.60 -20.61 7.42
CA GLU A 33 4.63 -21.93 8.02
C GLU A 33 3.74 -22.92 7.25
N SER A 34 2.87 -22.46 6.35
CA SER A 34 2.06 -23.33 5.47
C SER A 34 1.55 -22.60 4.22
N CYS A 35 1.68 -23.27 3.07
CA CYS A 35 1.43 -22.81 1.70
C CYS A 35 0.33 -21.75 1.51
N SER A 36 0.76 -20.51 1.25
CA SER A 36 0.09 -19.55 0.37
C SER A 36 1.19 -18.71 -0.28
N ALA A 37 0.91 -18.03 -1.41
CA ALA A 37 1.84 -17.07 -1.98
C ALA A 37 2.11 -15.98 -0.93
N GLU A 38 3.29 -16.02 -0.30
CA GLU A 38 3.67 -15.06 0.71
C GLU A 38 3.62 -13.66 0.10
N PRO A 39 3.04 -12.66 0.79
CA PRO A 39 3.14 -11.29 0.32
C PRO A 39 4.60 -10.92 0.21
N ASN A 40 4.98 -10.32 -0.91
CA ASN A 40 6.29 -9.73 -1.09
C ASN A 40 6.10 -8.35 -1.71
N LEU A 41 6.57 -7.34 -1.00
CA LEU A 41 6.60 -5.97 -1.51
C LEU A 41 7.98 -5.38 -1.22
N THR A 42 8.43 -4.52 -2.12
CA THR A 42 9.72 -3.85 -1.99
C THR A 42 9.59 -2.38 -2.33
N VAL A 43 10.18 -1.50 -1.53
CA VAL A 43 10.36 -0.08 -1.85
C VAL A 43 11.83 0.16 -2.14
N ALA A 44 12.16 0.61 -3.34
CA ALA A 44 13.51 0.98 -3.74
C ALA A 44 13.64 2.50 -3.77
N ILE A 45 14.54 3.03 -2.95
CA ILE A 45 14.84 4.46 -2.83
C ILE A 45 16.23 4.69 -3.44
N PRO A 46 16.31 5.27 -4.64
CA PRO A 46 17.60 5.57 -5.27
C PRO A 46 18.43 6.55 -4.43
N ASP A 47 19.75 6.39 -4.47
CA ASP A 47 20.74 7.24 -3.83
C ASP A 47 21.23 8.32 -4.80
N ALA A 48 21.14 9.58 -4.38
CA ALA A 48 21.66 10.72 -5.11
C ALA A 48 23.20 10.82 -5.05
N THR A 49 23.83 10.12 -4.10
CA THR A 49 25.27 10.21 -3.81
C THR A 49 25.90 8.82 -3.59
N PRO A 50 25.95 7.95 -4.61
CA PRO A 50 26.40 6.56 -4.47
C PRO A 50 27.85 6.38 -3.99
N GLU A 51 28.70 7.39 -4.20
CA GLU A 51 30.10 7.41 -3.75
C GLU A 51 30.26 7.94 -2.30
N GLY A 52 29.16 8.27 -1.62
CA GLY A 52 29.13 8.97 -0.34
C GLY A 52 28.23 8.35 0.71
N SER A 53 27.81 9.14 1.70
CA SER A 53 26.75 8.73 2.61
C SER A 53 25.42 8.74 1.87
N PHE A 54 24.60 7.72 2.10
CA PHE A 54 23.29 7.59 1.46
C PHE A 54 22.48 8.89 1.56
N THR A 55 22.08 9.41 0.41
CA THR A 55 21.22 10.58 0.29
C THR A 55 20.04 10.20 -0.60
N PRO A 56 18.81 10.10 -0.07
CA PRO A 56 17.67 9.68 -0.87
C PRO A 56 17.39 10.66 -2.02
N MET A 57 17.11 10.14 -3.21
CA MET A 57 16.54 10.92 -4.29
C MET A 57 15.10 11.36 -3.98
N SER A 58 14.60 12.30 -4.77
CA SER A 58 13.19 12.73 -4.70
C SER A 58 12.23 11.54 -4.83
N ALA A 59 11.09 11.61 -4.15
CA ALA A 59 10.03 10.60 -4.16
C ALA A 59 9.54 10.23 -5.58
N GLN A 60 9.74 11.11 -6.56
CA GLN A 60 9.44 10.86 -7.98
C GLN A 60 10.27 9.70 -8.57
N HIS A 61 11.44 9.39 -8.00
CA HIS A 61 12.31 8.31 -8.46
C HIS A 61 12.13 7.01 -7.68
N ILE A 62 11.35 7.02 -6.61
CA ILE A 62 11.13 5.84 -5.76
C ILE A 62 10.17 4.89 -6.47
N VAL A 63 10.50 3.60 -6.44
CA VAL A 63 9.69 2.54 -7.05
C VAL A 63 9.16 1.61 -5.95
N PHE A 64 7.85 1.37 -5.99
CA PHE A 64 7.17 0.32 -5.24
C PHE A 64 7.01 -0.92 -6.13
N TYR A 65 7.52 -2.05 -5.67
CA TYR A 65 7.37 -3.35 -6.31
C TYR A 65 6.34 -4.17 -5.54
N ALA A 66 5.30 -4.61 -6.23
CA ALA A 66 4.26 -5.50 -5.74
C ALA A 66 4.47 -6.89 -6.37
N ASP A 67 4.91 -7.88 -5.60
CA ASP A 67 5.31 -9.21 -6.10
C ASP A 67 4.33 -10.32 -5.67
N GLY A 68 3.05 -9.97 -5.58
CA GLY A 68 1.99 -10.90 -5.26
C GLY A 68 1.73 -11.08 -3.75
N GLY A 69 0.59 -11.70 -3.43
CA GLY A 69 0.20 -12.09 -2.08
C GLY A 69 -0.66 -11.06 -1.35
N VAL A 70 -1.01 -11.36 -0.09
CA VAL A 70 -1.93 -10.57 0.73
C VAL A 70 -1.21 -10.03 1.97
N LEU A 71 -1.12 -8.71 2.09
CA LEU A 71 -0.52 -8.03 3.21
C LEU A 71 -1.59 -7.36 4.08
N PRO A 72 -1.62 -7.61 5.40
CA PRO A 72 -2.53 -6.89 6.30
C PRO A 72 -2.21 -5.39 6.34
N TRP A 73 -3.25 -4.57 6.40
CA TRP A 73 -3.12 -3.12 6.47
C TRP A 73 -2.26 -2.63 7.64
N PRO A 74 -2.31 -3.21 8.86
CA PRO A 74 -1.43 -2.80 9.95
C PRO A 74 0.06 -3.04 9.67
N ILE A 75 0.38 -4.04 8.84
CA ILE A 75 1.76 -4.32 8.42
C ILE A 75 2.20 -3.29 7.36
N LEU A 76 1.33 -2.96 6.41
CA LEU A 76 1.57 -1.87 5.47
C LEU A 76 1.80 -0.54 6.20
N GLY A 77 0.92 -0.20 7.14
CA GLY A 77 1.01 1.04 7.93
C GLY A 77 2.32 1.15 8.69
N LYS A 78 2.82 0.05 9.27
CA LYS A 78 4.15 0.01 9.91
C LYS A 78 5.29 0.33 8.94
N LEU A 79 5.25 -0.22 7.73
CA LEU A 79 6.25 0.10 6.70
C LEU A 79 6.19 1.57 6.31
N ILE A 80 5.01 2.10 6.00
CA ILE A 80 4.86 3.52 5.62
C ILE A 80 5.37 4.43 6.73
N HIS A 81 5.00 4.16 7.99
CA HIS A 81 5.46 4.92 9.14
C HIS A 81 6.99 4.83 9.32
N LEU A 82 7.59 3.66 9.10
CA LEU A 82 9.03 3.50 9.16
C LEU A 82 9.75 4.34 8.09
N LEU A 83 9.24 4.35 6.85
CA LEU A 83 9.82 5.12 5.75
C LEU A 83 9.69 6.63 6.00
N GLU A 84 8.53 7.08 6.49
CA GLU A 84 8.27 8.49 6.84
C GLU A 84 9.15 8.95 8.02
N SER A 85 9.33 8.10 9.04
CA SER A 85 10.10 8.46 10.25
C SER A 85 11.62 8.49 10.06
N ARG A 86 12.14 7.74 9.08
CA ARG A 86 13.59 7.74 8.76
C ARG A 86 14.04 8.95 7.97
N GLY A 87 13.11 9.68 7.35
CA GLY A 87 13.44 10.80 6.47
C GLY A 87 14.00 10.37 5.11
N ASP A 88 13.89 9.08 4.76
CA ASP A 88 14.34 8.54 3.47
C ASP A 88 13.39 8.91 2.32
N LEU A 89 12.21 9.44 2.64
CA LEU A 89 11.23 9.93 1.68
C LEU A 89 11.35 11.45 1.52
N VAL A 90 11.94 11.89 0.41
CA VAL A 90 12.00 13.33 0.06
C VAL A 90 10.78 13.69 -0.79
N GLU A 91 9.66 13.98 -0.12
CA GLU A 91 8.37 14.30 -0.76
C GLU A 91 8.24 15.80 -1.09
N GLU A 92 9.01 16.30 -2.07
CA GLU A 92 9.03 17.74 -2.41
C GLU A 92 7.72 18.28 -3.02
N GLN A 93 6.83 17.40 -3.50
CA GLN A 93 5.62 17.76 -4.25
C GLN A 93 4.36 17.03 -3.78
N ARG A 94 4.29 16.59 -2.51
CA ARG A 94 3.06 15.96 -2.03
C ARG A 94 1.96 17.00 -1.87
N ASP A 95 1.04 17.02 -2.82
CA ASP A 95 -0.19 17.78 -2.71
C ASP A 95 -1.11 17.09 -1.67
N ARG A 96 -1.10 17.63 -0.44
CA ARG A 96 -1.98 17.19 0.64
C ARG A 96 -3.32 17.92 0.65
N SER A 97 -3.65 18.66 -0.40
CA SER A 97 -4.93 19.36 -0.47
C SER A 97 -6.07 18.34 -0.40
N SER A 98 -7.10 18.68 0.39
CA SER A 98 -8.32 17.89 0.45
C SER A 98 -8.96 17.75 -0.93
N GLU A 99 -8.70 18.64 -1.88
CA GLU A 99 -9.19 18.51 -3.26
C GLU A 99 -8.43 17.43 -4.05
N ALA A 100 -7.10 17.30 -3.89
CA ALA A 100 -6.33 16.23 -4.50
C ALA A 100 -6.66 14.83 -3.93
N ILE A 101 -7.13 14.80 -2.67
CA ILE A 101 -7.36 13.60 -1.87
C ILE A 101 -8.86 13.21 -1.80
N ALA A 102 -9.79 14.17 -1.85
CA ALA A 102 -11.24 13.95 -1.70
C ALA A 102 -12.00 13.93 -3.03
N LEU A 103 -11.30 13.85 -4.17
CA LEU A 103 -11.98 13.52 -5.42
C LEU A 103 -12.67 12.16 -5.26
N PRO A 104 -13.92 12.02 -5.71
CA PRO A 104 -14.61 10.73 -5.68
C PRO A 104 -13.72 9.68 -6.34
N LEU A 105 -13.40 8.61 -5.60
CA LEU A 105 -12.55 7.49 -6.06
C LEU A 105 -13.07 6.83 -7.35
N THR A 106 -14.30 7.13 -7.75
CA THR A 106 -14.86 6.81 -9.06
C THR A 106 -14.36 7.78 -10.13
N LEU A 107 -13.48 7.32 -11.03
CA LEU A 107 -13.18 7.95 -12.33
C LEU A 107 -12.15 9.09 -12.32
N THR A 108 -11.09 8.98 -11.52
CA THR A 108 -9.91 9.83 -11.73
C THR A 108 -8.80 9.04 -12.39
N SER A 109 -8.57 9.27 -13.69
CA SER A 109 -7.33 8.85 -14.32
C SER A 109 -6.18 9.71 -13.79
N TRP A 110 -5.14 9.07 -13.27
CA TRP A 110 -3.92 9.73 -12.82
C TRP A 110 -2.84 9.56 -13.87
N SER A 111 -1.97 10.55 -14.01
CA SER A 111 -0.83 10.47 -14.93
C SER A 111 0.46 10.73 -14.17
N HIS A 112 1.46 9.91 -14.44
CA HIS A 112 2.81 10.06 -13.89
C HIS A 112 3.80 9.52 -14.92
N ASP A 113 4.76 10.36 -15.33
CA ASP A 113 5.77 10.04 -16.34
C ASP A 113 5.22 9.38 -17.61
N GLY A 114 4.09 9.89 -18.10
CA GLY A 114 3.42 9.39 -19.31
C GLY A 114 2.61 8.11 -19.12
N ARG A 115 2.67 7.47 -17.95
CA ARG A 115 1.83 6.32 -17.57
C ARG A 115 0.48 6.79 -17.04
N ARG A 116 -0.58 6.04 -17.34
CA ARG A 116 -1.96 6.34 -16.90
C ARG A 116 -2.50 5.29 -15.96
N PHE A 117 -2.95 5.71 -14.80
CA PHE A 117 -3.49 4.84 -13.76
C PHE A 117 -4.94 5.18 -13.49
N GLU A 118 -5.71 4.19 -13.05
CA GLU A 118 -7.09 4.39 -12.65
C GLU A 118 -7.36 3.67 -11.33
N VAL A 119 -8.21 4.30 -10.52
CA VAL A 119 -8.79 3.65 -9.34
C VAL A 119 -10.24 3.30 -9.62
N ASN A 120 -10.59 2.05 -9.33
CA ASN A 120 -11.95 1.58 -9.30
C ASN A 120 -12.37 1.30 -7.86
N GLN A 121 -13.64 1.55 -7.53
CA GLN A 121 -14.22 1.21 -6.23
C GLN A 121 -15.55 0.51 -6.41
N PHE A 122 -15.78 -0.55 -5.65
CA PHE A 122 -17.01 -1.32 -5.75
C PHE A 122 -17.25 -2.19 -4.52
N HIS A 123 -18.53 -2.51 -4.29
CA HIS A 123 -18.95 -3.45 -3.26
C HIS A 123 -19.06 -4.86 -3.84
N HIS A 124 -18.31 -5.81 -3.31
CA HIS A 124 -18.49 -7.23 -3.58
C HIS A 124 -19.68 -7.76 -2.79
N GLY A 125 -20.87 -7.70 -3.37
CA GLY A 125 -22.11 -8.19 -2.74
C GLY A 125 -22.03 -9.61 -2.20
N ASP A 126 -21.36 -10.52 -2.92
CA ASP A 126 -21.24 -11.94 -2.52
C ASP A 126 -20.16 -12.19 -1.46
N ALA A 127 -19.20 -11.27 -1.31
CA ALA A 127 -18.08 -11.41 -0.37
C ALA A 127 -18.20 -10.48 0.84
N GLY A 128 -19.24 -9.63 0.90
CA GLY A 128 -19.46 -8.67 1.99
C GLY A 128 -18.25 -7.78 2.22
N SER A 129 -17.76 -7.10 1.17
CA SER A 129 -16.59 -6.23 1.28
C SER A 129 -16.63 -5.09 0.29
N TRP A 130 -16.02 -3.97 0.68
CA TRP A 130 -15.71 -2.86 -0.20
C TRP A 130 -14.29 -2.98 -0.71
N SER A 131 -14.09 -2.82 -2.02
CA SER A 131 -12.79 -2.95 -2.66
C SER A 131 -12.40 -1.67 -3.38
N TYR A 132 -11.12 -1.33 -3.28
CA TYR A 132 -10.43 -0.30 -4.03
C TYR A 132 -9.35 -0.95 -4.88
N GLU A 133 -9.43 -0.82 -6.20
CA GLU A 133 -8.45 -1.37 -7.13
C GLU A 133 -7.67 -0.27 -7.83
N LEU A 134 -6.35 -0.38 -7.89
CA LEU A 134 -5.49 0.49 -8.66
C LEU A 134 -4.79 -0.32 -9.75
N TYR A 135 -4.90 0.14 -10.99
CA TYR A 135 -4.34 -0.51 -12.17
C TYR A 135 -3.87 0.52 -13.22
N GLU A 136 -3.12 0.07 -14.22
CA GLU A 136 -2.60 0.89 -15.33
C GLU A 136 -3.40 0.64 -16.62
N LEU A 137 -3.87 1.71 -17.27
CA LEU A 137 -4.82 1.63 -18.39
C LEU A 137 -4.20 1.15 -19.71
N ASP A 138 -2.98 1.60 -20.02
CA ASP A 138 -2.27 1.29 -21.27
C ASP A 138 -0.96 0.54 -20.99
N SER A 139 -1.01 -0.43 -20.09
CA SER A 139 0.17 -1.20 -19.74
C SER A 139 0.65 -2.02 -20.94
N ASP A 140 1.87 -1.76 -21.39
CA ASP A 140 2.57 -2.60 -22.38
C ASP A 140 3.01 -3.95 -21.79
N THR A 141 2.86 -4.16 -20.47
CA THR A 141 3.23 -5.42 -19.84
C THR A 141 2.13 -6.47 -20.00
N PRO A 142 2.45 -7.67 -20.51
CA PRO A 142 1.50 -8.77 -20.62
C PRO A 142 1.25 -9.37 -19.23
N GLY A 143 0.34 -8.78 -18.46
CA GLY A 143 -0.06 -9.24 -17.14
C GLY A 143 -1.22 -8.43 -16.61
N ASN A 144 -2.18 -9.08 -15.95
CA ASN A 144 -3.24 -8.37 -15.23
C ASN A 144 -2.68 -7.91 -13.87
N ASN A 145 -1.84 -6.89 -13.91
CA ASN A 145 -1.17 -6.33 -12.75
C ASN A 145 -2.03 -5.23 -12.13
N TYR A 146 -2.38 -5.41 -10.86
CA TYR A 146 -3.12 -4.43 -10.08
C TYR A 146 -2.90 -4.68 -8.59
N ILE A 147 -3.22 -3.68 -7.77
CA ILE A 147 -3.33 -3.86 -6.33
C ILE A 147 -4.78 -3.60 -5.92
N GLU A 148 -5.24 -4.34 -4.92
CA GLU A 148 -6.59 -4.23 -4.36
C GLU A 148 -6.48 -4.00 -2.85
N VAL A 149 -7.17 -2.99 -2.33
CA VAL A 149 -7.40 -2.84 -0.90
C VAL A 149 -8.82 -3.27 -0.61
N ARG A 150 -8.97 -4.28 0.24
CA ARG A 150 -10.27 -4.85 0.62
C ARG A 150 -10.59 -4.53 2.07
N ILE A 151 -11.77 -3.98 2.28
CA ILE A 151 -12.34 -3.61 3.58
C ILE A 151 -13.56 -4.52 3.79
N PRO A 152 -13.47 -5.53 4.67
CA PRO A 152 -14.60 -6.40 4.96
C PRO A 152 -15.76 -5.62 5.62
N ASP A 153 -16.98 -6.07 5.36
CA ASP A 153 -18.20 -5.58 6.01
C ASP A 153 -18.42 -6.31 7.34
N ALA A 154 -18.56 -5.55 8.42
CA ALA A 154 -18.90 -6.04 9.74
C ALA A 154 -20.38 -6.48 9.84
N SER A 155 -21.24 -6.03 8.91
CA SER A 155 -22.67 -6.33 8.93
C SER A 155 -23.26 -6.55 7.53
N PRO A 156 -22.80 -7.58 6.79
CA PRO A 156 -23.22 -7.82 5.40
C PRO A 156 -24.73 -8.07 5.23
N GLU A 157 -25.39 -8.55 6.29
CA GLU A 157 -26.84 -8.83 6.30
C GLU A 157 -27.71 -7.60 6.61
N SER A 158 -27.12 -6.49 7.07
CA SER A 158 -27.87 -5.29 7.49
C SER A 158 -28.26 -4.36 6.34
N GLY A 159 -27.72 -4.62 5.14
CA GLY A 159 -27.97 -3.87 3.91
C GLY A 159 -27.11 -2.60 3.75
N SER A 160 -26.69 -1.96 4.84
CA SER A 160 -25.70 -0.87 4.81
C SER A 160 -24.30 -1.40 5.09
N PHE A 161 -23.32 -1.00 4.28
CA PHE A 161 -21.92 -1.35 4.52
C PHE A 161 -21.44 -0.74 5.84
N VAL A 162 -20.86 -1.59 6.71
CA VAL A 162 -20.22 -1.17 7.96
C VAL A 162 -18.76 -1.63 7.90
N PRO A 163 -17.77 -0.75 7.75
CA PRO A 163 -16.39 -1.19 7.62
C PRO A 163 -15.90 -1.92 8.88
N MET A 164 -15.25 -3.07 8.70
CA MET A 164 -14.47 -3.68 9.77
C MET A 164 -13.26 -2.80 10.13
N PRO A 165 -12.74 -2.89 11.37
CA PRO A 165 -11.54 -2.16 11.77
C PRO A 165 -10.33 -2.44 10.88
N ALA A 166 -9.37 -1.51 10.86
CA ALA A 166 -8.12 -1.58 10.08
C ALA A 166 -7.36 -2.91 10.24
N ALA A 167 -7.51 -3.59 11.37
CA ALA A 167 -6.96 -4.92 11.61
C ALA A 167 -7.42 -5.98 10.59
N HIS A 168 -8.59 -5.83 9.98
CA HIS A 168 -9.14 -6.78 9.02
C HIS A 168 -8.96 -6.34 7.56
N VAL A 169 -8.45 -5.13 7.32
CA VAL A 169 -8.22 -4.60 5.99
C VAL A 169 -6.96 -5.23 5.40
N THR A 170 -7.00 -5.58 4.11
CA THR A 170 -5.85 -6.19 3.42
C THR A 170 -5.53 -5.47 2.12
N LEU A 171 -4.23 -5.36 1.83
CA LEU A 171 -3.70 -5.07 0.50
C LEU A 171 -3.38 -6.40 -0.20
N THR A 172 -4.07 -6.69 -1.30
CA THR A 172 -3.76 -7.79 -2.21
C THR A 172 -2.96 -7.26 -3.40
N MET A 173 -1.87 -7.93 -3.73
CA MET A 173 -1.05 -7.61 -4.89
C MET A 173 -1.27 -8.70 -5.93
N HIS A 174 -1.65 -8.30 -7.15
CA HIS A 174 -1.91 -9.21 -8.25
C HIS A 174 -0.80 -9.07 -9.29
N GLY A 175 -0.08 -10.17 -9.54
CA GLY A 175 1.02 -10.22 -10.49
C GLY A 175 2.32 -9.62 -9.94
N HIS A 176 3.12 -9.05 -10.84
CA HIS A 176 4.41 -8.43 -10.56
C HIS A 176 4.42 -7.03 -11.14
N TRP A 177 4.35 -6.02 -10.28
CA TRP A 177 4.10 -4.65 -10.72
C TRP A 177 5.08 -3.66 -10.11
N ALA A 178 5.73 -2.88 -10.97
CA ALA A 178 6.55 -1.73 -10.61
C ALA A 178 5.72 -0.44 -10.74
N LEU A 179 5.33 0.10 -9.59
CA LEU A 179 4.50 1.29 -9.47
C LEU A 179 5.36 2.48 -8.98
N PRO A 180 5.23 3.67 -9.56
CA PRO A 180 5.89 4.84 -9.01
C PRO A 180 5.35 5.13 -7.61
N TRP A 181 6.24 5.40 -6.66
CA TRP A 181 5.86 5.69 -5.27
C TRP A 181 4.81 6.79 -5.14
N PRO A 182 4.85 7.90 -5.89
CA PRO A 182 3.83 8.94 -5.75
C PRO A 182 2.42 8.45 -6.11
N VAL A 183 2.30 7.52 -7.06
CA VAL A 183 1.02 6.92 -7.45
C VAL A 183 0.52 5.99 -6.34
N PHE A 184 1.40 5.14 -5.81
CA PHE A 184 1.07 4.27 -4.67
C PHE A 184 0.64 5.09 -3.45
N ARG A 185 1.40 6.13 -3.10
CA ARG A 185 1.11 6.98 -1.94
C ARG A 185 -0.22 7.71 -2.10
N ARG A 186 -0.50 8.24 -3.30
CA ARG A 186 -1.77 8.88 -3.63
C ARG A 186 -2.94 7.91 -3.46
N PHE A 187 -2.78 6.65 -3.86
CA PHE A 187 -3.80 5.63 -3.66
C PHE A 187 -4.11 5.38 -2.18
N LEU A 188 -3.08 5.23 -1.35
CA LEU A 188 -3.27 5.07 0.10
C LEU A 188 -3.93 6.30 0.73
N ASP A 189 -3.51 7.51 0.34
CA ASP A 189 -4.09 8.76 0.83
C ASP A 189 -5.58 8.90 0.45
N ALA A 190 -5.95 8.52 -0.77
CA ALA A 190 -7.33 8.58 -1.23
C ALA A 190 -8.24 7.61 -0.48
N ILE A 191 -7.76 6.38 -0.20
CA ILE A 191 -8.51 5.41 0.63
C ILE A 191 -8.66 5.91 2.07
N GLN A 192 -7.59 6.45 2.67
CA GLN A 192 -7.65 7.00 4.03
C GLN A 192 -8.66 8.14 4.13
N ALA A 193 -8.75 8.99 3.10
CA ALA A 193 -9.68 10.11 3.10
C ALA A 193 -11.13 9.74 2.79
N ALA A 194 -11.39 8.59 2.16
CA ALA A 194 -12.74 8.04 2.08
C ALA A 194 -13.31 7.74 3.47
N GLY A 195 -12.43 7.52 4.47
CA GLY A 195 -12.83 7.28 5.85
C GLY A 195 -13.34 5.86 6.12
N ASP A 196 -13.19 4.95 5.16
CA ASP A 196 -13.65 3.56 5.29
C ASP A 196 -12.71 2.69 6.13
N ILE A 197 -11.50 3.17 6.41
CA ILE A 197 -10.56 2.47 7.30
C ILE A 197 -10.70 3.05 8.70
N VAL A 198 -11.31 2.27 9.59
CA VAL A 198 -11.54 2.64 10.98
C VAL A 198 -10.41 2.09 11.84
N GLU A 199 -9.59 2.97 12.41
CA GLU A 199 -8.61 2.57 13.41
C GLU A 199 -9.34 2.03 14.67
N PRO A 200 -8.79 1.03 15.37
CA PRO A 200 -9.37 0.58 16.63
C PRO A 200 -9.41 1.77 17.58
N SER A 201 -10.61 2.10 18.09
CA SER A 201 -10.71 3.08 19.17
C SER A 201 -9.98 2.53 20.39
N ASP A 202 -9.01 3.29 20.91
CA ASP A 202 -8.31 2.99 22.18
C ASP A 202 -9.24 3.05 23.42
N GLU A 203 -10.56 3.18 23.22
CA GLU A 203 -11.52 3.16 24.30
C GLU A 203 -11.71 1.72 24.82
N PRO A 204 -11.37 1.44 26.08
CA PRO A 204 -11.67 0.14 26.67
C PRO A 204 -13.18 -0.07 26.67
N PRO A 205 -13.66 -1.32 26.48
CA PRO A 205 -15.08 -1.60 26.53
C PRO A 205 -15.65 -1.16 27.88
N ILE A 206 -16.63 -0.26 27.84
CA ILE A 206 -17.45 0.07 29.01
C ILE A 206 -18.28 -1.18 29.28
N VAL A 207 -17.81 -2.03 30.20
CA VAL A 207 -18.56 -3.16 30.71
C VAL A 207 -19.64 -2.61 31.67
N PRO A 208 -20.93 -2.87 31.45
CA PRO A 208 -22.00 -2.46 32.35
C PRO A 208 -21.98 -3.20 33.70
#